data_AF-A0A528CE91-F1
#
_entry.id   AF-A0A528CE91-F1
#
_cell.length_a   1.000
_cell.length_b   1.000
_cell.length_c   1.000
_cell.angle_alpha   90.00
_cell.angle_beta   90.00
_cell.angle_gamma   90.00
#
_symmetry.space_group_name_H-M   'P 1'
#
loop_
_entity.id
_entity.type
_entity.pdbx_description
1 polymer ?
#
loop_
_entity_poly.entity_id
_entity_poly.type
_entity_poly.pdbx_seq_one_letter_code
_entity_poly.pdbx_strand_id
1 'polypeptide(L)' 'YENNTCKTRTLIETAVREGVPNFIFSSTAAVYGGAGLEPVREDARLAPESPYGLSKLMSEWMLRDAGIAYG' A
#
# COMPACT_ATOMS: atom_id res chain seq x y z
N TYR A 1 -12.74 5.96 0.77
CA TYR A 1 -11.29 5.87 1.03
C TYR A 1 -10.86 6.38 2.41
N GLU A 2 -11.77 6.92 3.23
CA GLU A 2 -11.43 7.42 4.58
C GLU A 2 -10.66 6.40 5.43
N ASN A 3 -11.19 5.18 5.56
CA ASN A 3 -10.64 4.21 6.49
C ASN A 3 -9.27 3.65 6.08
N ASN A 4 -9.10 3.24 4.82
CA ASN A 4 -7.90 2.51 4.39
C ASN A 4 -6.83 3.41 3.76
N THR A 5 -7.20 4.58 3.26
CA THR A 5 -6.29 5.48 2.55
C THR A 5 -5.98 6.69 3.42
N CYS A 6 -7.00 7.43 3.86
CA CYS A 6 -6.76 8.65 4.63
C CYS A 6 -6.14 8.34 6.01
N LYS A 7 -6.69 7.38 6.76
CA LYS A 7 -6.10 7.01 8.07
C LYS A 7 -4.69 6.43 7.92
N THR A 8 -4.41 5.66 6.87
CA THR A 8 -3.06 5.16 6.58
C THR A 8 -2.11 6.29 6.26
N ARG A 9 -2.50 7.29 5.44
CA ARG A 9 -1.71 8.51 5.22
C ARG A 9 -1.37 9.20 6.54
N THR A 10 -2.35 9.43 7.40
CA THR A 10 -2.13 10.07 8.72
C THR A 10 -1.17 9.27 9.59
N LEU A 11 -1.26 7.94 9.57
CA LEU A 11 -0.35 7.08 10.32
C LEU A 11 1.08 7.14 9.78
N ILE A 12 1.26 7.14 8.45
CA ILE A 12 2.57 7.31 7.79
C ILE A 12 3.18 8.67 8.17
N GLU A 13 2.41 9.75 8.04
CA GLU A 13 2.83 11.10 8.41
C GLU A 13 3.27 11.19 9.88
N THR A 14 2.53 10.52 10.78
CA THR A 14 2.88 10.46 12.19
C THR A 14 4.16 9.65 12.41
N ALA A 15 4.31 8.50 11.77
CA ALA A 15 5.51 7.67 11.87
C ALA A 15 6.77 8.44 11.43
N VAL A 16 6.68 9.20 10.33
CA VAL A 16 7.75 10.08 9.87
C VAL A 16 8.06 11.16 10.91
N ARG A 17 7.05 11.86 11.42
CA ARG A 17 7.23 12.95 12.40
C ARG A 17 7.88 12.47 13.70
N GLU A 18 7.50 11.29 14.18
CA GLU A 18 8.02 10.73 15.43
C GLU A 18 9.31 9.92 15.23
N GLY A 19 9.86 9.87 14.01
CA GLY A 19 11.13 9.18 13.73
C GLY A 19 11.07 7.66 13.84
N VAL A 20 9.93 7.05 13.49
CA VAL A 20 9.78 5.58 13.48
C VAL A 20 10.58 5.00 12.30
N PRO A 21 11.61 4.17 12.54
CA PRO A 21 12.57 3.79 11.51
C PRO A 21 12.09 2.65 10.60
N ASN A 22 11.04 1.91 10.99
CA ASN A 22 10.55 0.77 10.22
C ASN A 22 9.02 0.73 10.25
N PHE A 23 8.41 0.56 9.09
CA PHE A 23 6.96 0.47 8.94
C PHE A 23 6.60 -0.80 8.16
N ILE A 24 5.86 -1.73 8.79
CA ILE A 24 5.37 -2.94 8.13
C ILE A 24 3.89 -2.76 7.80
N PHE A 25 3.56 -2.81 6.51
CA PHE A 25 2.20 -2.70 6.01
C PHE A 25 1.70 -4.03 5.46
N SER A 26 0.55 -4.47 5.97
CA SER A 26 -0.15 -5.63 5.43
C SER A 26 -0.99 -5.21 4.22
N SER A 27 -0.45 -5.45 3.03
CA SER A 27 -1.18 -5.27 1.77
C SER A 27 -2.02 -6.52 1.43
N THR A 28 -2.38 -6.71 0.16
CA THR A 28 -3.30 -7.78 -0.28
C THR A 28 -3.03 -8.18 -1.73
N ALA A 29 -3.30 -9.44 -2.08
CA ALA A 29 -3.29 -9.88 -3.47
C ALA A 29 -4.33 -9.16 -4.35
N ALA A 30 -5.34 -8.53 -3.75
CA ALA A 30 -6.36 -7.76 -4.48
C ALA A 30 -5.79 -6.54 -5.24
N VAL A 31 -4.52 -6.16 -5.02
CA VAL A 31 -3.84 -5.13 -5.82
C VAL A 31 -3.51 -5.61 -7.24
N TYR A 32 -3.43 -6.93 -7.45
CA TYR A 32 -3.14 -7.55 -8.75
C TYR A 32 -4.41 -7.89 -9.55
N GLY A 33 -5.60 -7.78 -8.94
CA GLY A 33 -6.87 -8.17 -9.58
C GLY A 33 -7.09 -9.68 -9.63
N GLY A 34 -7.93 -10.14 -10.55
CA GLY A 34 -8.15 -11.56 -10.82
C GLY A 34 -6.97 -12.16 -11.57
N ALA A 35 -6.01 -12.72 -10.84
CA ALA A 35 -4.98 -13.56 -11.45
C ALA A 35 -5.58 -14.91 -11.88
N GLY A 36 -5.05 -15.49 -12.97
CA GLY A 36 -5.38 -16.85 -13.38
C GLY A 36 -4.92 -17.90 -12.34
N LEU A 37 -4.89 -19.17 -12.74
CA LEU A 37 -4.51 -20.28 -11.86
C LEU A 37 -3.02 -20.29 -11.43
N GLU A 38 -2.21 -19.38 -11.99
CA GLU A 38 -0.79 -19.29 -11.69
C GLU A 38 -0.52 -18.46 -10.41
N PRO A 39 0.50 -18.82 -9.61
CA PRO A 39 0.95 -18.01 -8.50
C PRO A 39 1.28 -16.57 -8.94
N VAL A 40 0.73 -15.60 -8.23
CA VAL A 40 1.02 -14.19 -8.47
C VAL A 40 2.39 -13.85 -7.90
N ARG A 41 3.23 -13.22 -8.72
CA ARG A 41 4.55 -12.71 -8.35
C ARG A 41 4.47 -11.21 -8.07
N GLU A 42 5.43 -10.68 -7.30
CA GLU A 42 5.46 -9.26 -6.92
C GLU A 42 5.71 -8.30 -8.10
N ASP A 43 6.25 -8.80 -9.21
CA ASP A 43 6.45 -8.07 -10.46
C ASP A 43 5.22 -8.13 -11.40
N ALA A 44 4.14 -8.80 -10.98
CA ALA A 44 2.91 -8.86 -11.75
C ALA A 44 2.28 -7.47 -11.91
N ARG A 45 1.52 -7.30 -12.99
CA ARG A 45 0.80 -6.06 -13.26
C ARG A 45 -0.19 -5.78 -12.13
N LEU A 46 -0.12 -4.57 -11.59
CA LEU A 46 -1.10 -4.03 -10.65
C LEU A 46 -2.37 -3.65 -11.41
N ALA A 47 -3.49 -4.29 -11.07
CA ALA A 47 -4.77 -4.14 -11.75
C ALA A 47 -5.94 -4.40 -10.78
N PRO A 48 -6.10 -3.57 -9.72
CA PRO A 48 -7.15 -3.80 -8.74
C PRO A 48 -8.55 -3.68 -9.37
N GLU A 49 -9.40 -4.67 -9.12
CA GLU A 49 -10.79 -4.73 -9.63
C GLU A 49 -11.82 -4.24 -8.62
N SER A 50 -11.38 -3.83 -7.42
CA SER A 50 -12.25 -3.36 -6.35
C SER A 50 -11.73 -2.08 -5.68
N PRO A 51 -12.63 -1.25 -5.11
CA PRO A 51 -12.22 -0.10 -4.31
C PRO A 51 -11.31 -0.46 -3.13
N TYR A 52 -11.48 -1.66 -2.56
CA TYR A 52 -10.61 -2.16 -1.49
C TYR A 52 -9.18 -2.40 -2.00
N GLY A 53 -9.02 -3.13 -3.11
CA GLY A 53 -7.71 -3.37 -3.74
C GLY A 53 -7.03 -2.06 -4.13
N LEU A 54 -7.78 -1.13 -4.74
CA LEU A 54 -7.25 0.19 -5.09
C LEU A 54 -6.81 0.98 -3.84
N SER A 55 -7.59 0.92 -2.75
CA SER A 55 -7.22 1.60 -1.50
C SER A 55 -5.92 1.08 -0.89
N LYS A 56 -5.63 -0.22 -1.04
CA LYS A 56 -4.39 -0.84 -0.55
C LYS A 56 -3.20 -0.48 -1.43
N LEU A 57 -3.40 -0.48 -2.75
CA LEU A 57 -2.37 -0.05 -3.69
C LEU A 57 -1.97 1.43 -3.48
N MET A 58 -2.94 2.30 -3.22
CA MET A 58 -2.64 3.70 -2.86
C MET A 58 -1.77 3.80 -1.61
N SER A 59 -2.02 2.97 -0.59
CA SER A 59 -1.22 2.95 0.62
C SER A 59 0.20 2.41 0.39
N GLU A 60 0.38 1.44 -0.51
CA GLU A 60 1.72 1.00 -0.94
C GLU A 60 2.51 2.13 -1.59
N TRP A 61 1.89 2.90 -2.50
CA TRP A 61 2.54 4.05 -3.13
C TRP A 61 2.91 5.13 -2.11
N MET A 62 2.00 5.46 -1.19
CA MET A 62 2.30 6.43 -0.13
C MET A 62 3.49 6.01 0.74
N LEU A 63 3.59 4.72 1.09
CA LEU A 63 4.72 4.19 1.85
C LEU A 63 6.02 4.22 1.06
N ARG A 64 5.97 3.82 -0.23
CA ARG A 64 7.13 3.90 -1.12
C ARG A 64 7.65 5.34 -1.22
N ASP A 65 6.75 6.29 -1.45
CA ASP A 65 7.11 7.70 -1.59
C ASP A 65 7.65 8.27 -0.28
N ALA A 66 7.03 7.92 0.86
CA ALA A 66 7.51 8.33 2.18
C ALA A 66 8.90 7.75 2.48
N GLY A 67 9.16 6.47 2.16
CA GLY A 67 10.48 5.87 2.34
C GLY A 67 11.57 6.50 1.46
N ILE A 68 11.22 6.87 0.21
CA ILE A 68 12.13 7.62 -0.67
C ILE A 68 12.41 9.02 -0.11
N ALA A 69 11.40 9.68 0.46
CA ALA A 69 11.51 11.06 0.93
C ALA A 69 12.18 11.19 2.32
N TYR A 70 11.98 10.21 3.22
CA TYR A 70 12.29 10.35 4.64
C TYR A 70 13.16 9.23 5.23
N GLY A 71 13.43 8.14 4.50
CA GLY A 71 14.36 7.06 4.90
C GLY A 71 13.68 5.80 5.39
#